data_AF-A0AAV2S136-F1
#
_entry.id   AF-A0AAV2S136-F1
#
_cell.length_a   1.000
_cell.length_b   1.000
_cell.length_c   1.000
_cell.angle_alpha   90.00
_cell.angle_beta   90.00
_cell.angle_gamma   90.00
#
_symmetry.space_group_name_H-M   'P 1'
#
loop_
_entity.id
_entity.type
_entity.pdbx_description
1 polymer ?
#
loop_
_entity_poly.entity_id
_entity_poly.type
_entity_poly.pdbx_seq_one_letter_code
_entity_poly.pdbx_strand_id
1 'polypeptide(L)'
;MITMSIIWSLPLVLSALCVQQSVATCWELLDSGISSEDIDLIVFHHNWYKARVANGQEGRQPRGANMRQMEWDVELARKAQDHADQCVFAHDNQNTRRVGRFKVGQNLFTSSTSNLDSEIEWARAMKEWYDEVDDFSPRSIDPFQFNSALGHYTQMVWADTHKVGCGYTFYREGGWAFRGGWHTKLYTCNYGPAGNIWQLPMYRRGSPCSACPRGTSCSNQYPGLCN
;
A
#
# COMPACT_ATOMS: atom_id res chain seq x y z
N MET A 1 -69.77 4.43 29.00
CA MET A 1 -68.81 3.44 28.43
C MET A 1 -67.77 4.25 27.68
N ILE A 2 -66.55 4.31 28.21
CA ILE A 2 -65.46 5.16 27.70
C ILE A 2 -64.68 4.31 26.69
N THR A 3 -64.58 4.78 25.45
CA THR A 3 -63.80 4.14 24.38
C THR A 3 -62.34 4.59 24.48
N MET A 4 -61.43 3.68 24.82
CA MET A 4 -59.98 3.91 24.77
C MET A 4 -59.48 3.78 23.33
N SER A 5 -58.94 4.87 22.77
CA SER A 5 -58.21 4.84 21.50
C SER A 5 -56.74 4.55 21.76
N ILE A 6 -56.23 3.48 21.15
CA ILE A 6 -54.83 3.04 21.24
C ILE A 6 -54.03 3.79 20.17
N ILE A 7 -53.09 4.64 20.59
CA ILE A 7 -52.11 5.28 19.71
C ILE A 7 -50.90 4.34 19.63
N TRP A 8 -50.62 3.79 18.45
CA TRP A 8 -49.39 3.06 18.17
C TRP A 8 -48.31 4.05 17.74
N SER A 9 -47.32 4.28 18.60
CA SER A 9 -46.09 4.99 18.25
C SER A 9 -45.14 4.06 17.49
N LEU A 10 -44.80 4.45 16.25
CA LEU A 10 -43.76 3.80 15.44
C LEU A 10 -42.37 4.05 16.07
N PRO A 11 -41.49 3.05 16.21
CA PRO A 11 -40.14 3.28 16.67
C PRO A 11 -39.30 3.91 15.54
N LEU A 12 -38.67 5.04 15.84
CA LEU A 12 -37.58 5.61 15.05
C LEU A 12 -36.43 4.62 14.97
N VAL A 13 -36.22 4.03 13.80
CA VAL A 13 -35.01 3.26 13.51
C VAL A 13 -33.90 4.27 13.24
N LEU A 14 -33.12 4.64 14.28
CA LEU A 14 -31.81 5.23 14.06
C LEU A 14 -30.91 4.13 13.47
N SER A 15 -30.65 4.20 12.17
CA SER A 15 -29.56 3.47 11.56
C SER A 15 -28.25 4.05 12.08
N ALA A 16 -27.73 3.45 13.15
CA ALA A 16 -26.35 3.64 13.55
C ALA A 16 -25.47 3.08 12.42
N LEU A 17 -24.91 3.97 11.60
CA LEU A 17 -23.75 3.65 10.78
C LEU A 17 -22.67 3.18 11.75
N CYS A 18 -22.40 1.87 11.75
CA CYS A 18 -21.29 1.30 12.49
C CYS A 18 -20.02 1.76 11.79
N VAL A 19 -19.48 2.90 12.19
CA VAL A 19 -18.07 3.20 11.98
C VAL A 19 -17.34 2.23 12.91
N GLN A 20 -16.87 1.11 12.37
CA GLN A 20 -15.84 0.31 13.03
C GLN A 20 -14.58 1.17 13.08
N GLN A 21 -14.48 2.05 14.08
CA GLN A 21 -13.20 2.65 14.46
C GLN A 21 -12.38 1.51 15.06
N SER A 22 -11.31 1.14 14.35
CA SER A 22 -10.18 0.45 14.97
C SER A 22 -9.76 1.29 16.18
N VAL A 23 -9.82 0.71 17.38
CA VAL A 23 -9.26 1.38 18.55
C VAL A 23 -7.75 1.30 18.37
N ALA A 24 -7.13 2.41 17.97
CA ALA A 24 -5.69 2.49 17.79
C ALA A 24 -4.99 1.97 19.06
N THR A 25 -4.06 1.02 18.90
CA THR A 25 -3.29 0.45 20.05
C THR A 25 -2.06 1.30 20.39
N CYS A 26 -1.92 2.42 19.71
CA CYS A 26 -0.90 3.43 19.96
C CYS A 26 -0.99 3.95 21.40
N TRP A 27 0.16 4.22 22.01
CA TRP A 27 0.19 4.87 23.32
C TRP A 27 -0.46 6.26 23.29
N GLU A 28 -0.07 7.06 22.30
CA GLU A 28 -0.61 8.38 22.04
C GLU A 28 -0.58 8.64 20.54
N LEU A 29 -1.76 8.74 19.93
CA LEU A 29 -1.96 9.02 18.52
C LEU A 29 -1.89 10.53 18.29
N LEU A 30 -1.07 10.98 17.34
CA LEU A 30 -0.86 12.39 17.01
C LEU A 30 -1.54 12.79 15.70
N ASP A 31 -1.45 11.93 14.70
CA ASP A 31 -2.10 12.09 13.40
C ASP A 31 -2.36 10.71 12.77
N SER A 32 -3.37 10.60 11.91
CA SER A 32 -3.72 9.34 11.23
C SER A 32 -4.59 9.59 10.01
N GLY A 33 -4.46 8.71 9.03
CA GLY A 33 -5.21 8.77 7.79
C GLY A 33 -4.38 9.28 6.62
N ILE A 34 -5.01 9.33 5.46
CA ILE A 34 -4.39 9.69 4.18
C ILE A 34 -5.32 10.68 3.47
N SER A 35 -4.75 11.77 2.94
CA SER A 35 -5.51 12.77 2.17
C SER A 35 -5.68 12.37 0.69
N SER A 36 -6.49 13.11 -0.07
CA SER A 36 -6.57 12.93 -1.54
C SER A 36 -5.22 13.16 -2.22
N GLU A 37 -4.47 14.15 -1.76
CA GLU A 37 -3.17 14.54 -2.31
C GLU A 37 -2.14 13.43 -2.07
N ASP A 38 -2.18 12.80 -0.89
CA ASP A 38 -1.35 11.64 -0.58
C ASP A 38 -1.67 10.46 -1.52
N ILE A 39 -2.96 10.17 -1.75
CA ILE A 39 -3.39 9.09 -2.67
C ILE A 39 -2.82 9.34 -4.07
N ASP A 40 -2.95 10.56 -4.59
CA ASP A 40 -2.45 10.94 -5.90
C ASP A 40 -0.93 10.79 -5.99
N LEU A 41 -0.21 11.24 -4.95
CA LEU A 41 1.25 11.11 -4.86
C LEU A 41 1.69 9.64 -4.84
N ILE A 42 1.03 8.79 -4.03
CA ILE A 42 1.33 7.36 -3.92
C ILE A 42 1.12 6.67 -5.26
N VAL A 43 -0.04 6.87 -5.90
CA VAL A 43 -0.37 6.24 -7.18
C VAL A 43 0.56 6.74 -8.28
N PHE A 44 0.86 8.04 -8.31
CA PHE A 44 1.81 8.62 -9.24
C PHE A 44 3.19 7.97 -9.12
N HIS A 45 3.76 7.91 -7.91
CA HIS A 45 5.11 7.35 -7.73
C HIS A 45 5.18 5.86 -8.07
N HIS A 46 4.18 5.06 -7.69
CA HIS A 46 4.13 3.64 -8.07
C HIS A 46 4.13 3.49 -9.60
N ASN A 47 3.31 4.25 -10.30
CA ASN A 47 3.25 4.20 -11.76
C ASN A 47 4.51 4.75 -12.42
N TRP A 48 5.09 5.84 -11.89
CA TRP A 48 6.33 6.42 -12.40
C TRP A 48 7.48 5.42 -12.33
N TYR A 49 7.69 4.78 -11.18
CA TYR A 49 8.72 3.76 -10.99
C TYR A 49 8.49 2.50 -11.84
N LYS A 50 7.24 2.02 -11.93
CA LYS A 50 6.88 0.90 -12.81
C LYS A 50 7.15 1.22 -14.28
N ALA A 51 6.78 2.41 -14.74
CA ALA A 51 7.01 2.85 -16.12
C ALA A 51 8.51 3.00 -16.40
N ARG A 52 9.27 3.55 -15.45
CA ARG A 52 10.73 3.67 -15.54
C ARG A 52 11.39 2.30 -15.79
N VAL A 53 11.03 1.27 -15.03
CA VAL A 53 11.53 -0.10 -15.23
C VAL A 53 11.03 -0.68 -16.56
N ALA A 54 9.72 -0.59 -16.83
CA ALA A 54 9.12 -1.16 -18.03
C ALA A 54 9.78 -0.64 -19.31
N ASN A 55 10.03 0.67 -19.39
CA ASN A 55 10.68 1.32 -20.53
C ASN A 55 12.20 1.13 -20.61
N GLY A 56 12.82 0.50 -19.59
CA GLY A 56 14.27 0.32 -19.53
C GLY A 56 15.01 1.64 -19.28
N GLN A 57 14.36 2.56 -18.58
CA GLN A 57 14.98 3.79 -18.07
C GLN A 57 15.67 3.55 -16.72
N GLU A 58 15.44 2.38 -16.12
CA GLU A 58 16.25 1.87 -15.01
C GLU A 58 17.40 1.01 -15.53
N GLY A 59 18.61 1.58 -15.59
CA GLY A 59 19.74 1.01 -16.34
C GLY A 59 20.22 -0.36 -15.84
N ARG A 60 19.92 -0.71 -14.58
CA ARG A 60 20.25 -2.03 -14.00
C ARG A 60 19.26 -3.13 -14.36
N GLN A 61 18.10 -2.78 -14.92
CA GLN A 61 16.97 -3.69 -15.07
C GLN A 61 16.55 -3.82 -16.54
N PRO A 62 16.22 -5.04 -17.02
CA PRO A 62 15.71 -5.22 -18.36
C PRO A 62 14.30 -4.63 -18.49
N ARG A 63 13.93 -4.23 -19.72
CA ARG A 63 12.57 -3.78 -20.05
C ARG A 63 11.50 -4.81 -19.71
N GLY A 64 10.32 -4.32 -19.34
CA GLY A 64 9.15 -5.13 -18.98
C GLY A 64 8.03 -5.03 -20.01
N ALA A 65 7.52 -6.17 -20.47
CA ALA A 65 6.54 -6.24 -21.55
C ALA A 65 5.08 -6.25 -21.11
N ASN A 66 4.81 -6.57 -19.84
CA ASN A 66 3.48 -6.81 -19.29
C ASN A 66 3.20 -6.05 -17.98
N MET A 67 3.97 -5.01 -17.68
CA MET A 67 3.86 -4.25 -16.44
C MET A 67 2.50 -3.54 -16.38
N ARG A 68 1.64 -3.85 -15.40
CA ARG A 68 0.33 -3.22 -15.31
C ARG A 68 0.40 -1.85 -14.63
N GLN A 69 -0.50 -0.95 -15.01
CA GLN A 69 -0.72 0.31 -14.32
C GLN A 69 -1.32 0.05 -12.94
N MET A 70 -0.79 0.74 -11.93
CA MET A 70 -1.28 0.72 -10.55
C MET A 70 -2.48 1.66 -10.39
N GLU A 71 -3.48 1.20 -9.67
CA GLU A 71 -4.67 1.97 -9.29
C GLU A 71 -4.90 1.91 -7.78
N TRP A 72 -5.51 2.95 -7.22
CA TRP A 72 -5.90 2.96 -5.81
C TRP A 72 -7.02 1.96 -5.53
N ASP A 73 -6.97 1.32 -4.37
CA ASP A 73 -7.96 0.36 -3.91
C ASP A 73 -8.36 0.66 -2.46
N VAL A 74 -9.63 1.05 -2.29
CA VAL A 74 -10.18 1.49 -0.99
C VAL A 74 -10.21 0.35 0.04
N GLU A 75 -10.43 -0.90 -0.39
CA GLU A 75 -10.46 -2.05 0.52
C GLU A 75 -9.05 -2.33 1.07
N LEU A 76 -8.02 -2.26 0.21
CA LEU A 76 -6.62 -2.37 0.62
C LEU A 76 -6.19 -1.23 1.53
N ALA A 77 -6.62 -0.01 1.23
CA ALA A 77 -6.31 1.18 2.02
C ALA A 77 -6.88 1.08 3.43
N ARG A 78 -8.16 0.67 3.56
CA ARG A 78 -8.78 0.44 4.88
C ARG A 78 -7.98 -0.56 5.71
N LYS A 79 -7.56 -1.67 5.10
CA LYS A 79 -6.74 -2.68 5.79
C LYS A 79 -5.34 -2.19 6.14
N ALA A 80 -4.75 -1.35 5.31
CA ALA A 80 -3.46 -0.75 5.58
C ALA A 80 -3.54 0.29 6.71
N GLN A 81 -4.66 1.03 6.80
CA GLN A 81 -4.93 1.94 7.91
C GLN A 81 -5.19 1.17 9.21
N ASP A 82 -6.02 0.13 9.16
CA ASP A 82 -6.25 -0.79 10.30
C ASP A 82 -4.92 -1.37 10.85
N HIS A 83 -3.92 -1.53 9.98
CA HIS A 83 -2.57 -1.96 10.37
C HIS A 83 -1.74 -0.80 10.95
N ALA A 84 -1.69 0.35 10.27
CA ALA A 84 -0.91 1.50 10.73
C ALA A 84 -1.36 1.98 12.13
N ASP A 85 -2.67 1.96 12.40
CA ASP A 85 -3.25 2.32 13.70
C ASP A 85 -2.89 1.35 14.83
N GLN A 86 -2.22 0.23 14.52
CA GLN A 86 -1.68 -0.65 15.56
C GLN A 86 -0.37 -0.11 16.14
N CYS A 87 0.31 0.81 15.43
CA CYS A 87 1.57 1.40 15.89
C CYS A 87 2.68 0.37 16.16
N VAL A 88 2.72 -0.68 15.33
CA VAL A 88 3.70 -1.78 15.39
C VAL A 88 4.40 -1.87 14.05
N PHE A 89 5.71 -1.60 14.03
CA PHE A 89 6.53 -1.74 12.81
C PHE A 89 6.92 -3.21 12.58
N ALA A 90 5.93 -4.03 12.20
CA ALA A 90 6.12 -5.41 11.80
C ALA A 90 5.01 -5.81 10.82
N HIS A 91 5.31 -6.71 9.87
CA HIS A 91 4.27 -7.19 8.97
C HIS A 91 3.14 -7.91 9.71
N ASP A 92 1.90 -7.62 9.32
CA ASP A 92 0.75 -8.35 9.82
C ASP A 92 0.60 -9.76 9.20
N ASN A 93 -0.29 -10.53 9.80
CA ASN A 93 -0.68 -11.82 9.27
C ASN A 93 -1.45 -11.66 7.94
N GLN A 94 -1.17 -12.53 6.97
CA GLN A 94 -1.91 -12.54 5.69
C GLN A 94 -3.43 -12.64 5.84
N ASN A 95 -3.94 -13.29 6.90
CA ASN A 95 -5.38 -13.36 7.17
C ASN A 95 -5.96 -11.99 7.59
N THR A 96 -5.18 -11.15 8.27
CA THR A 96 -5.59 -9.80 8.69
C THR A 96 -5.80 -8.89 7.49
N ARG A 97 -4.82 -8.85 6.57
CA ARG A 97 -4.91 -8.10 5.32
C ARG A 97 -5.62 -8.83 4.16
N ARG A 98 -6.25 -9.98 4.41
CA ARG A 98 -6.94 -10.74 3.35
C ARG A 98 -8.12 -9.98 2.77
N VAL A 99 -8.23 -9.97 1.44
CA VAL A 99 -9.42 -9.55 0.69
C VAL A 99 -10.00 -10.74 -0.07
N GLY A 100 -11.26 -10.63 -0.52
CA GLY A 100 -11.92 -11.73 -1.25
C GLY A 100 -11.37 -12.00 -2.66
N ARG A 101 -10.61 -11.05 -3.22
CA ARG A 101 -10.22 -11.02 -4.63
C ARG A 101 -8.87 -11.67 -4.93
N PHE A 102 -7.92 -11.60 -4.01
CA PHE A 102 -6.53 -12.05 -4.21
C PHE A 102 -5.75 -12.07 -2.88
N LYS A 103 -4.57 -12.71 -2.89
CA LYS A 103 -3.58 -12.55 -1.82
C LYS A 103 -3.02 -11.13 -1.83
N VAL A 104 -2.62 -10.62 -0.66
CA VAL A 104 -2.22 -9.22 -0.49
C VAL A 104 -0.75 -9.14 -0.05
N GLY A 105 0.06 -8.39 -0.79
CA GLY A 105 1.43 -8.02 -0.42
C GLY A 105 1.45 -6.81 0.52
N GLN A 106 2.59 -6.50 1.15
CA GLN A 106 2.70 -5.37 2.07
C GLN A 106 4.11 -4.81 2.10
N ASN A 107 4.23 -3.50 2.03
CA ASN A 107 5.46 -2.76 2.33
C ASN A 107 5.22 -1.87 3.55
N LEU A 108 6.23 -1.76 4.41
CA LEU A 108 6.22 -0.88 5.58
C LEU A 108 7.39 0.10 5.51
N PHE A 109 7.17 1.31 5.99
CA PHE A 109 8.23 2.30 6.18
C PHE A 109 8.01 3.00 7.51
N THR A 110 9.10 3.38 8.16
CA THR A 110 9.06 4.11 9.43
C THR A 110 10.08 5.23 9.43
N SER A 111 9.72 6.36 10.03
CA SER A 111 10.64 7.43 10.36
C SER A 111 10.36 7.96 11.76
N SER A 112 11.40 8.50 12.40
CA SER A 112 11.30 9.06 13.76
C SER A 112 11.73 10.51 13.77
N THR A 113 11.08 11.32 14.59
CA THR A 113 11.29 12.76 14.68
C THR A 113 11.06 13.27 16.09
N SER A 114 11.79 14.30 16.50
CA SER A 114 11.51 15.07 17.71
C SER A 114 10.58 16.26 17.44
N ASN A 115 10.29 16.57 16.17
CA ASN A 115 9.43 17.68 15.77
C ASN A 115 7.99 17.19 15.51
N LEU A 116 7.03 17.78 16.22
CA LEU A 116 5.60 17.50 16.06
C LEU A 116 5.02 18.06 14.75
N ASP A 117 5.61 19.13 14.20
CA ASP A 117 5.18 19.74 12.94
C ASP A 117 5.83 19.08 11.71
N SER A 118 6.36 17.87 11.87
CA SER A 118 7.05 17.16 10.79
C SER A 118 6.04 16.65 9.76
N GLU A 119 6.27 16.96 8.47
CA GLU A 119 5.39 16.60 7.36
C GLU A 119 5.36 15.10 7.00
N ILE A 120 4.31 14.64 6.34
CA ILE A 120 4.19 13.26 5.83
C ILE A 120 5.22 13.02 4.71
N GLU A 121 5.99 11.92 4.81
CA GLU A 121 7.14 11.61 3.96
C GLU A 121 6.85 10.52 2.89
N TRP A 122 5.68 10.50 2.26
CA TRP A 122 5.33 9.46 1.26
C TRP A 122 6.34 9.36 0.10
N ALA A 123 6.78 10.49 -0.46
CA ALA A 123 7.75 10.49 -1.55
C ALA A 123 9.08 9.83 -1.14
N ARG A 124 9.51 10.03 0.11
CA ARG A 124 10.69 9.40 0.69
C ARG A 124 10.48 7.90 0.88
N ALA A 125 9.34 7.48 1.47
CA ALA A 125 9.00 6.07 1.65
C ALA A 125 9.06 5.31 0.31
N MET A 126 8.43 5.87 -0.74
CA MET A 126 8.43 5.29 -2.08
C MET A 126 9.83 5.23 -2.70
N LYS A 127 10.64 6.27 -2.48
CA LYS A 127 12.01 6.31 -2.96
C LYS A 127 12.88 5.25 -2.27
N GLU A 128 12.85 5.16 -0.95
CA GLU A 128 13.66 4.19 -0.20
C GLU A 128 13.28 2.75 -0.54
N TRP A 129 11.98 2.45 -0.70
CA TRP A 129 11.54 1.14 -1.21
C TRP A 129 12.04 0.86 -2.62
N TYR A 130 12.05 1.87 -3.51
CA TYR A 130 12.52 1.68 -4.88
C TYR A 130 14.04 1.55 -4.99
N ASP A 131 14.79 2.29 -4.17
CA ASP A 131 16.26 2.36 -4.21
C ASP A 131 16.92 0.98 -3.95
N GLU A 132 16.20 0.02 -3.35
CA GLU A 132 16.65 -1.40 -3.27
C GLU A 132 16.99 -2.00 -4.66
N VAL A 133 16.53 -1.39 -5.75
CA VAL A 133 16.92 -1.74 -7.13
C VAL A 133 18.43 -1.72 -7.36
N ASP A 134 19.17 -0.90 -6.60
CA ASP A 134 20.62 -0.81 -6.72
C ASP A 134 21.32 -2.14 -6.40
N ASP A 135 20.75 -2.92 -5.49
CA ASP A 135 21.25 -4.23 -5.08
C ASP A 135 20.50 -5.40 -5.73
N PHE A 136 19.45 -5.12 -6.50
CA PHE A 136 18.63 -6.15 -7.13
C PHE A 136 19.23 -6.69 -8.44
N SER A 137 19.56 -7.99 -8.43
CA SER A 137 20.08 -8.68 -9.62
C SER A 137 18.97 -8.95 -10.65
N PRO A 138 19.15 -8.54 -11.93
CA PRO A 138 18.17 -8.84 -12.98
C PRO A 138 18.04 -10.35 -13.26
N ARG A 139 19.01 -11.19 -12.82
CA ARG A 139 18.91 -12.66 -12.91
C ARG A 139 17.83 -13.22 -11.98
N SER A 140 17.44 -12.45 -10.97
CA SER A 140 16.39 -12.82 -10.00
C SER A 140 14.99 -12.40 -10.45
N ILE A 141 14.78 -12.03 -11.71
CA ILE A 141 13.46 -11.64 -12.26
C ILE A 141 12.63 -12.85 -12.65
N ASP A 142 13.25 -13.81 -13.33
CA ASP A 142 12.59 -14.97 -13.92
C ASP A 142 13.62 -16.12 -14.08
N PRO A 143 13.56 -17.16 -13.21
CA PRO A 143 12.63 -17.30 -12.09
C PRO A 143 12.92 -16.27 -10.98
N PHE A 144 11.88 -15.81 -10.28
CA PHE A 144 12.06 -14.90 -9.15
C PHE A 144 12.75 -15.58 -7.96
N GLN A 145 13.79 -14.92 -7.44
CA GLN A 145 14.48 -15.30 -6.23
C GLN A 145 14.25 -14.24 -5.15
N PHE A 146 13.45 -14.60 -4.15
CA PHE A 146 13.11 -13.68 -3.05
C PHE A 146 14.31 -13.38 -2.17
N ASN A 147 14.53 -12.10 -1.90
CA ASN A 147 15.42 -11.59 -0.88
C ASN A 147 14.63 -10.62 -0.02
N SER A 148 14.52 -10.87 1.28
CA SER A 148 13.74 -10.04 2.20
C SER A 148 14.24 -8.60 2.28
N ALA A 149 15.53 -8.36 2.03
CA ALA A 149 16.10 -7.01 2.01
C ALA A 149 15.77 -6.21 0.74
N LEU A 150 15.23 -6.86 -0.29
CA LEU A 150 14.88 -6.25 -1.59
C LEU A 150 13.38 -6.41 -1.91
N GLY A 151 12.61 -6.77 -0.87
CA GLY A 151 11.20 -7.13 -0.98
C GLY A 151 10.32 -5.94 -1.34
N HIS A 152 10.72 -4.73 -0.94
CA HIS A 152 9.89 -3.56 -1.15
C HIS A 152 9.92 -3.14 -2.63
N TYR A 153 11.12 -3.04 -3.23
CA TYR A 153 11.29 -2.74 -4.65
C TYR A 153 10.56 -3.76 -5.51
N THR A 154 10.81 -5.04 -5.26
CA THR A 154 10.25 -6.13 -6.05
C THR A 154 8.72 -6.17 -5.99
N GLN A 155 8.12 -5.82 -4.85
CA GLN A 155 6.67 -5.66 -4.74
C GLN A 155 6.14 -4.44 -5.52
N MET A 156 6.84 -3.29 -5.47
CA MET A 156 6.43 -2.09 -6.23
C MET A 156 6.37 -2.35 -7.74
N VAL A 157 7.37 -3.06 -8.27
CA VAL A 157 7.53 -3.32 -9.71
C VAL A 157 7.08 -4.72 -10.15
N TRP A 158 6.28 -5.42 -9.34
CA TRP A 158 5.68 -6.68 -9.73
C TRP A 158 4.65 -6.45 -10.85
N ALA A 159 4.76 -7.15 -11.98
CA ALA A 159 3.97 -6.86 -13.18
C ALA A 159 2.47 -7.01 -12.98
N ASP A 160 2.03 -8.07 -12.29
CA ASP A 160 0.60 -8.34 -12.11
C ASP A 160 -0.02 -7.53 -10.96
N THR A 161 0.78 -6.99 -10.04
CA THR A 161 0.30 -6.10 -8.98
C THR A 161 -0.11 -4.77 -9.60
N HIS A 162 -1.42 -4.48 -9.52
CA HIS A 162 -2.06 -3.33 -10.16
C HIS A 162 -3.06 -2.61 -9.24
N LYS A 163 -3.19 -3.04 -7.98
CA LYS A 163 -3.97 -2.38 -6.94
C LYS A 163 -3.06 -2.06 -5.75
N VAL A 164 -3.16 -0.84 -5.24
CA VAL A 164 -2.46 -0.40 -4.02
C VAL A 164 -3.44 0.34 -3.13
N GLY A 165 -3.33 0.13 -1.82
CA GLY A 165 -3.99 0.96 -0.83
C GLY A 165 -3.11 1.06 0.40
N CYS A 166 -2.96 2.27 0.92
CA CYS A 166 -2.04 2.56 2.01
C CYS A 166 -2.76 3.12 3.24
N GLY A 167 -2.05 3.14 4.36
CA GLY A 167 -2.45 3.76 5.63
C GLY A 167 -1.25 4.45 6.27
N TYR A 168 -1.53 5.48 7.07
CA TYR A 168 -0.51 6.28 7.76
C TYR A 168 -0.95 6.58 9.19
N THR A 169 0.02 6.53 10.10
CA THR A 169 -0.17 6.88 11.50
C THR A 169 1.08 7.56 12.05
N PHE A 170 0.90 8.69 12.72
CA PHE A 170 1.91 9.38 13.51
C PHE A 170 1.58 9.28 14.99
N TYR A 171 2.53 8.81 15.79
CA TYR A 171 2.27 8.50 17.18
C TYR A 171 3.51 8.69 18.04
N ARG A 172 3.28 8.84 19.34
CA ARG A 172 4.36 8.78 20.33
C ARG A 172 4.51 7.35 20.83
N GLU A 173 5.75 6.87 20.86
CA GLU A 173 6.04 5.55 21.42
C GLU A 173 5.97 5.57 22.95
N GLY A 174 5.25 4.59 23.51
CA GLY A 174 5.08 4.43 24.95
C GLY A 174 6.12 3.49 25.56
N GLY A 175 6.44 3.70 26.83
CA GLY A 175 7.30 2.80 27.62
C GLY A 175 8.62 3.41 28.08
N TRP A 176 9.26 2.75 29.03
CA TRP A 176 10.50 3.24 29.66
C TRP A 176 11.66 3.43 28.67
N ALA A 177 11.67 2.67 27.57
CA ALA A 177 12.66 2.78 26.50
C ALA A 177 12.54 4.08 25.66
N PHE A 178 11.37 4.74 25.65
CA PHE A 178 11.06 5.87 24.75
C PHE A 178 10.87 7.20 25.50
N ARG A 179 11.46 7.31 26.69
CA ARG A 179 11.45 8.51 27.54
C ARG A 179 12.09 9.76 26.91
N GLY A 180 12.67 9.65 25.71
CA GLY A 180 13.34 10.72 24.97
C GLY A 180 12.41 11.67 24.20
N GLY A 181 11.09 11.43 24.17
CA GLY A 181 10.16 12.34 23.48
C GLY A 181 10.19 12.24 21.95
N TRP A 182 10.58 11.09 21.42
CA TRP A 182 10.54 10.80 19.98
C TRP A 182 9.14 10.38 19.54
N HIS A 183 8.81 10.77 18.32
CA HIS A 183 7.56 10.44 17.66
C HIS A 183 7.87 9.62 16.41
N THR A 184 7.03 8.64 16.10
CA THR A 184 7.20 7.68 15.02
C THR A 184 6.08 7.81 14.02
N LYS A 185 6.45 7.79 12.74
CA LYS A 185 5.54 7.78 11.60
C LYS A 185 5.58 6.40 10.97
N LEU A 186 4.45 5.72 10.92
CA LEU A 186 4.30 4.41 10.31
C LEU A 186 3.50 4.53 9.02
N TYR A 187 4.09 4.03 7.94
CA TYR A 187 3.52 3.98 6.62
C TYR A 187 3.32 2.52 6.23
N THR A 188 2.10 2.18 5.83
CA THR A 188 1.74 0.82 5.40
C THR A 188 1.15 0.90 4.01
N CYS A 189 1.66 0.11 3.06
CA CYS A 189 1.01 -0.07 1.76
C CYS A 189 0.71 -1.54 1.54
N ASN A 190 -0.53 -1.86 1.19
CA ASN A 190 -1.01 -3.18 0.82
C ASN A 190 -1.18 -3.27 -0.71
N TYR A 191 -0.81 -4.42 -1.27
CA TYR A 191 -0.67 -4.63 -2.72
C TYR A 191 -1.49 -5.79 -3.24
N GLY A 192 -2.14 -5.60 -4.39
CA GLY A 192 -3.07 -6.56 -4.97
C GLY A 192 -2.92 -6.76 -6.49
N PRO A 193 -2.93 -8.02 -6.97
CA PRO A 193 -2.54 -9.23 -6.25
C PRO A 193 -1.13 -9.12 -5.66
N ALA A 194 -0.82 -9.96 -4.66
CA ALA A 194 0.49 -10.01 -4.03
C ALA A 194 1.60 -10.32 -5.03
N GLY A 195 2.73 -9.62 -4.88
CA GLY A 195 3.97 -9.92 -5.59
C GLY A 195 4.87 -10.86 -4.78
N ASN A 196 6.16 -10.84 -5.09
CA ASN A 196 7.21 -11.56 -4.38
C ASN A 196 6.97 -13.07 -4.27
N ILE A 197 6.32 -13.65 -5.29
CA ILE A 197 5.99 -15.07 -5.29
C ILE A 197 7.20 -15.86 -5.82
N TRP A 198 7.76 -16.70 -4.96
CA TRP A 198 8.90 -17.57 -5.27
C TRP A 198 8.68 -18.33 -6.59
N GLN A 199 9.70 -18.32 -7.46
CA GLN A 199 9.73 -18.98 -8.77
C GLN A 199 8.77 -18.46 -9.85
N LEU A 200 7.83 -17.55 -9.54
CA LEU A 200 7.05 -16.88 -10.58
C LEU A 200 7.85 -15.73 -11.19
N PRO A 201 7.64 -15.36 -12.46
CA PRO A 201 8.30 -14.20 -13.03
C PRO A 201 7.80 -12.91 -12.36
N MET A 202 8.72 -12.05 -11.91
CA MET A 202 8.39 -10.72 -11.39
C MET A 202 7.75 -9.84 -12.48
N TYR A 203 8.32 -9.89 -13.68
CA TYR A 203 7.74 -9.35 -14.90
C TYR A 203 8.32 -10.07 -16.12
N ARG A 204 7.61 -10.03 -17.26
CA ARG A 204 8.09 -10.61 -18.52
C ARG A 204 9.04 -9.64 -19.19
N ARG A 205 10.26 -10.08 -19.49
CA ARG A 205 11.22 -9.29 -20.29
C ARG A 205 10.72 -9.10 -21.72
N GLY A 206 10.88 -7.90 -22.28
CA GLY A 206 10.55 -7.60 -23.67
C GLY A 206 10.27 -6.13 -23.92
N SER A 207 9.87 -5.79 -25.14
CA SER A 207 9.46 -4.42 -25.47
C SER A 207 8.26 -3.98 -24.62
N PRO A 208 8.20 -2.72 -24.18
CA PRO A 208 7.08 -2.23 -23.37
C PRO A 208 5.75 -2.50 -24.06
N CYS A 209 4.74 -2.91 -23.29
CA CYS A 209 3.40 -3.26 -23.78
C CYS A 209 3.30 -4.42 -24.78
N SER A 210 4.40 -5.09 -25.16
CA SER A 210 4.35 -6.17 -26.17
C SER A 210 3.69 -7.46 -25.67
N ALA A 211 3.39 -7.55 -24.38
CA ALA A 211 2.75 -8.69 -23.75
C ALA A 211 1.71 -8.26 -22.69
N CYS A 212 1.00 -7.15 -22.92
CA CYS A 212 -0.06 -6.72 -22.01
C CYS A 212 -1.08 -7.85 -21.75
N PRO A 213 -1.53 -8.03 -20.49
CA PRO A 213 -2.54 -9.03 -20.16
C PRO A 213 -3.82 -8.87 -21.00
N ARG A 214 -4.53 -9.98 -21.21
CA ARG A 214 -5.77 -9.97 -21.99
C ARG A 214 -6.77 -8.97 -21.41
N GLY A 215 -7.32 -8.12 -22.27
CA GLY A 215 -8.28 -7.08 -21.88
C GLY A 215 -7.63 -5.76 -21.44
N THR A 216 -6.30 -5.65 -21.51
CA THR A 216 -5.57 -4.40 -21.29
C THR A 216 -4.85 -3.95 -22.56
N SER A 217 -4.48 -2.69 -22.61
CA SER A 217 -3.72 -2.06 -23.71
C SER A 217 -2.62 -1.16 -23.15
N CYS A 218 -1.75 -0.62 -24.01
CA CYS A 218 -0.71 0.29 -23.55
C CYS A 218 -1.34 1.60 -23.06
N SER A 219 -1.02 2.01 -21.83
CA SER A 219 -1.55 3.21 -21.21
C SER A 219 -1.04 4.46 -21.91
N ASN A 220 -1.97 5.37 -22.22
CA ASN A 220 -1.66 6.70 -22.73
C ASN A 220 -1.11 7.62 -21.63
N GLN A 221 -1.53 7.41 -20.38
CA GLN A 221 -1.11 8.23 -19.24
C GLN A 221 0.28 7.83 -18.74
N TYR A 222 0.57 6.53 -18.72
CA TYR A 222 1.85 5.98 -18.30
C TYR A 222 2.41 5.06 -19.40
N PRO A 223 3.06 5.61 -20.44
CA PRO A 223 3.61 4.83 -21.54
C PRO A 223 4.48 3.67 -21.03
N GLY A 224 4.31 2.49 -21.63
CA GLY A 224 5.00 1.26 -21.23
C GLY A 224 4.28 0.43 -20.16
N LEU A 225 3.21 0.96 -19.55
CA LEU A 225 2.32 0.21 -18.66
C LEU A 225 1.06 -0.28 -19.38
N CYS A 226 0.43 -1.33 -18.86
CA CYS A 226 -0.81 -1.90 -19.37
C CYS A 226 -2.00 -1.48 -18.50
N ASN A 227 -3.05 -0.92 -19.09
CA ASN A 227 -4.31 -0.58 -18.41
C ASN A 227 -5.56 -1.04 -19.16
#